data_AF-A0A1Q9MQP9-F1
#
_entry.id   AF-A0A1Q9MQP9-F1
#
_cell.length_a   1.000
_cell.length_b   1.000
_cell.length_c   1.000
_cell.angle_alpha   90.00
_cell.angle_beta   90.00
_cell.angle_gamma   90.00
#
_symmetry.space_group_name_H-M   'P 1'
#
loop_
_entity.id
_entity.type
_entity.pdbx_description
1 polymer ?
#
loop_
_entity_poly.entity_id
_entity_poly.type
_entity_poly.pdbx_seq_one_letter_code
_entity_poly.pdbx_strand_id
1 'polypeptide(L)'
;MADPIPVDFIPLAMIIGIFTIFMIIVTILAALRHREKRTQVTKTLLVMYVLFIVANGIGLVTAIFGILGIPAIRFVSEISAFLGDRLVLVLINTFFAQFELVFFLVGFYFMFVFAQLVFGDANAPQQIRGKLVKILIEIAIVLQSLASILVGYSMILAIAGSPIIEVIILLGATILPIVVLVIQMPFVLLTMIPIFIESNRARHRISRDDPHRSNFLYLAIMAFILLLTPIFTVLLIAISLSGVPYPNFAAYLTWVVEPLTIYAGYRGFFSRKSPGT
;
A
#
# COMPACT_ATOMS: atom_id res chain seq x y z
N MET A 1 -15.99 -8.06 32.24
CA MET A 1 -17.01 -8.17 31.17
C MET A 1 -16.25 -8.25 29.86
N ALA A 2 -16.60 -9.19 28.97
CA ALA A 2 -16.04 -9.18 27.63
C ALA A 2 -16.68 -8.02 26.86
N ASP A 3 -15.89 -7.06 26.42
CA ASP A 3 -16.39 -5.99 25.55
C ASP A 3 -17.01 -6.63 24.29
N PRO A 4 -18.14 -6.11 23.79
CA PRO A 4 -18.76 -6.65 22.59
C PRO A 4 -17.76 -6.62 21.44
N ILE A 5 -17.66 -7.73 20.70
CA ILE A 5 -16.86 -7.80 19.47
C ILE A 5 -17.33 -6.64 18.59
N PRO A 6 -16.43 -5.72 18.17
CA PRO A 6 -16.82 -4.64 17.29
C PRO A 6 -17.21 -5.24 15.94
N VAL A 7 -18.52 -5.34 15.71
CA VAL A 7 -19.17 -6.07 14.60
C VAL A 7 -18.63 -5.61 13.23
N ASP A 8 -18.17 -4.37 13.14
CA ASP A 8 -17.69 -3.75 11.90
C ASP A 8 -16.32 -4.27 11.44
N PHE A 9 -15.53 -4.94 12.30
CA PHE A 9 -14.25 -5.53 11.89
C PHE A 9 -14.39 -6.90 11.20
N ILE A 10 -15.51 -7.60 11.40
CA ILE A 10 -15.76 -8.90 10.75
C ILE A 10 -15.86 -8.73 9.22
N PRO A 11 -16.70 -7.82 8.69
CA PRO A 11 -16.74 -7.56 7.25
C PRO A 11 -15.39 -7.10 6.68
N LEU A 12 -14.66 -6.26 7.42
CA LEU A 12 -13.34 -5.78 7.00
C LEU A 12 -12.35 -6.94 6.84
N ALA A 13 -12.23 -7.80 7.85
CA ALA A 13 -11.33 -8.96 7.81
C ALA A 13 -11.72 -9.94 6.70
N MET A 14 -13.02 -10.14 6.46
CA MET A 14 -13.49 -10.97 5.34
C MET A 14 -13.08 -10.39 3.99
N ILE A 15 -13.23 -9.08 3.78
CA ILE A 15 -12.84 -8.41 2.54
C ILE A 15 -11.34 -8.53 2.31
N ILE A 16 -10.52 -8.21 3.32
CA ILE A 16 -9.06 -8.33 3.23
C ILE A 16 -8.65 -9.77 2.97
N GLY A 17 -9.28 -10.74 3.64
CA GLY A 17 -9.01 -12.17 3.46
C GLY A 17 -9.31 -12.64 2.03
N ILE A 18 -10.49 -12.28 1.49
CA ILE A 18 -10.88 -12.62 0.11
C ILE A 18 -9.91 -11.98 -0.89
N PHE A 19 -9.56 -10.71 -0.70
CA PHE A 19 -8.62 -10.01 -1.58
C PHE A 19 -7.22 -10.59 -1.50
N THR A 20 -6.76 -10.99 -0.31
CA THR A 20 -5.47 -11.68 -0.13
C THR A 20 -5.44 -12.98 -0.92
N ILE A 21 -6.47 -13.82 -0.80
CA ILE A 21 -6.59 -15.08 -1.55
C ILE A 21 -6.61 -14.80 -3.07
N PHE A 22 -7.41 -13.82 -3.50
CA PHE A 22 -7.48 -13.43 -4.90
C PHE A 22 -6.11 -13.00 -5.45
N MET A 23 -5.39 -12.14 -4.72
CA MET A 23 -4.07 -11.67 -5.13
C MET A 23 -3.04 -12.81 -5.19
N ILE A 24 -3.10 -13.76 -4.23
CA ILE A 24 -2.27 -14.98 -4.26
C ILE A 24 -2.55 -15.76 -5.55
N ILE A 25 -3.82 -16.03 -5.88
CA ILE A 25 -4.21 -16.76 -7.09
C ILE A 25 -3.68 -16.04 -8.34
N VAL A 26 -3.90 -14.73 -8.47
CA VAL A 26 -3.43 -13.94 -9.62
C VAL A 26 -1.90 -13.96 -9.71
N THR A 27 -1.20 -13.91 -8.58
CA THR A 27 0.27 -13.95 -8.55
C THR A 27 0.82 -15.32 -8.93
N ILE A 28 0.17 -16.41 -8.51
CA ILE A 28 0.51 -17.76 -8.97
C ILE A 28 0.34 -17.86 -10.49
N LEU A 29 -0.79 -17.37 -11.03
CA LEU A 29 -1.03 -17.36 -12.48
C LEU A 29 0.01 -16.51 -13.22
N ALA A 30 0.38 -15.34 -12.68
CA ALA A 30 1.44 -14.50 -13.21
C ALA A 30 2.81 -15.20 -13.18
N ALA A 31 3.12 -15.92 -12.10
CA ALA A 31 4.38 -16.67 -11.97
C ALA A 31 4.47 -17.82 -12.97
N LEU A 32 3.36 -18.54 -13.21
CA LEU A 32 3.28 -19.57 -14.25
C LEU A 32 3.54 -18.96 -15.64
N ARG A 33 2.91 -17.82 -15.95
CA ARG A 33 3.13 -17.10 -17.22
C ARG A 33 4.52 -16.51 -17.35
N HIS A 34 5.14 -16.08 -16.26
CA HIS A 34 6.50 -15.57 -16.28
C HIS A 34 7.51 -16.64 -16.68
N ARG A 35 7.25 -17.93 -16.37
CA ARG A 35 8.11 -19.03 -16.85
C ARG A 35 8.17 -19.08 -18.37
N GLU A 36 7.08 -18.73 -19.04
CA GLU A 36 6.97 -18.63 -20.51
C GLU A 36 7.50 -17.28 -21.04
N LYS A 37 7.36 -16.20 -20.26
CA LYS A 37 7.68 -14.82 -20.65
C LYS A 37 8.61 -14.14 -19.64
N ARG A 38 9.89 -14.50 -19.69
CA ARG A 38 10.91 -13.93 -18.79
C ARG A 38 11.42 -12.59 -19.32
N THR A 39 10.80 -11.51 -18.85
CA THR A 39 11.27 -10.14 -19.10
C THR A 39 11.57 -9.43 -17.79
N GLN A 40 12.42 -8.41 -17.83
CA GLN A 40 12.66 -7.56 -16.65
C GLN A 40 11.35 -6.90 -16.18
N VAL A 41 10.48 -6.49 -17.10
CA VAL A 41 9.15 -5.94 -16.82
C VAL A 41 8.29 -6.89 -15.99
N THR A 42 8.17 -8.15 -16.42
CA THR A 42 7.36 -9.15 -15.71
C THR A 42 7.98 -9.56 -14.37
N LYS A 43 9.31 -9.59 -14.26
CA LYS A 43 10.00 -9.81 -12.98
C LYS A 43 9.69 -8.70 -11.97
N THR A 44 9.80 -7.44 -12.39
CA THR A 44 9.50 -6.27 -11.53
C THR A 44 8.04 -6.27 -11.07
N LEU A 45 7.10 -6.60 -11.96
CA LEU A 45 5.67 -6.74 -11.60
C LEU A 45 5.43 -7.87 -10.60
N LEU A 46 6.09 -9.03 -10.74
CA LEU A 46 5.95 -10.11 -9.77
C LEU A 46 6.45 -9.73 -8.37
N VAL A 47 7.57 -9.00 -8.29
CA VAL A 47 8.07 -8.50 -7.01
C VAL A 47 7.06 -7.54 -6.38
N MET A 48 6.50 -6.61 -7.16
CA MET A 48 5.42 -5.72 -6.70
C MET A 48 4.22 -6.50 -6.16
N TYR A 49 3.79 -7.57 -6.84
CA TYR A 49 2.66 -8.40 -6.39
C TYR A 49 2.91 -9.07 -5.06
N VAL A 50 4.11 -9.64 -4.88
CA VAL A 50 4.49 -10.28 -3.62
C VAL A 50 4.47 -9.26 -2.48
N LEU A 51 4.98 -8.04 -2.72
CA LEU A 51 4.97 -6.97 -1.71
C LEU A 51 3.56 -6.54 -1.30
N PHE A 52 2.64 -6.40 -2.26
CA PHE A 52 1.22 -6.11 -1.97
C PHE A 52 0.51 -7.27 -1.26
N ILE A 53 0.80 -8.52 -1.62
CA ILE A 53 0.28 -9.68 -0.86
C ILE A 53 0.77 -9.64 0.59
N VAL A 54 2.05 -9.34 0.81
CA VAL A 54 2.61 -9.25 2.18
C VAL A 54 1.97 -8.09 2.93
N ALA A 55 1.80 -6.92 2.30
CA ALA A 55 1.10 -5.78 2.91
C ALA A 55 -0.33 -6.17 3.32
N ASN A 56 -1.12 -6.74 2.41
CA ASN A 56 -2.48 -7.22 2.72
C ASN A 56 -2.51 -8.31 3.80
N GLY A 57 -1.53 -9.22 3.81
CA GLY A 57 -1.39 -10.24 4.85
C GLY A 57 -1.17 -9.62 6.23
N ILE A 58 -0.35 -8.57 6.33
CA ILE A 58 -0.15 -7.81 7.57
C ILE A 58 -1.42 -7.03 7.93
N GLY A 59 -2.09 -6.45 6.94
CA GLY A 59 -3.41 -5.81 7.09
C GLY A 59 -4.47 -6.72 7.69
N LEU A 60 -4.48 -8.00 7.27
CA LEU A 60 -5.38 -9.01 7.82
C LEU A 60 -5.08 -9.28 9.30
N VAL A 61 -3.80 -9.32 9.69
CA VAL A 61 -3.40 -9.43 11.10
C VAL A 61 -3.97 -8.24 11.89
N THR A 62 -3.79 -7.01 11.41
CA THR A 62 -4.35 -5.79 12.01
C THR A 62 -5.88 -5.86 12.15
N ALA A 63 -6.58 -6.37 11.14
CA ALA A 63 -8.03 -6.55 11.18
C ALA A 63 -8.47 -7.61 12.21
N ILE A 64 -7.71 -8.70 12.36
CA ILE A 64 -7.96 -9.74 13.38
C ILE A 64 -7.81 -9.15 14.79
N PHE A 65 -6.78 -8.34 15.04
CA PHE A 65 -6.65 -7.60 16.31
C PHE A 65 -7.89 -6.72 16.57
N GLY A 66 -8.41 -6.07 15.53
CA GLY A 66 -9.66 -5.31 15.60
C GLY A 66 -10.87 -6.16 16.04
N ILE A 67 -11.03 -7.38 15.49
CA ILE A 67 -12.08 -8.33 15.94
C ILE A 67 -11.94 -8.67 17.42
N LEU A 68 -10.69 -8.78 17.91
CA LEU A 68 -10.40 -9.06 19.32
C LEU A 68 -10.59 -7.83 20.23
N GLY A 69 -11.06 -6.70 19.69
CA GLY A 69 -11.22 -5.44 20.44
C GLY A 69 -9.89 -4.80 20.81
N ILE A 70 -8.82 -5.07 20.05
CA ILE A 70 -7.49 -4.50 20.28
C ILE A 70 -7.28 -3.39 19.23
N PRO A 71 -7.36 -2.11 19.60
CA PRO A 71 -7.16 -1.01 18.67
C PRO A 71 -5.70 -0.84 18.27
N ALA A 72 -5.46 -0.12 17.17
CA ALA A 72 -4.15 0.37 16.77
C ALA A 72 -4.13 1.89 16.91
N ILE A 73 -3.01 2.46 17.33
CA ILE A 73 -2.79 3.90 17.39
C ILE A 73 -2.55 4.41 15.97
N ARG A 74 -3.54 5.09 15.41
CA ARG A 74 -3.51 5.73 14.09
C ARG A 74 -3.34 7.24 14.20
N PHE A 75 -3.79 7.84 15.30
CA PHE A 75 -3.68 9.27 15.55
C PHE A 75 -3.14 9.58 16.95
N VAL A 76 -2.45 10.71 17.07
CA VAL A 76 -1.91 11.20 18.36
C VAL A 76 -3.01 11.37 19.41
N SER A 77 -4.21 11.78 19.01
CA SER A 77 -5.38 11.94 19.89
C SER A 77 -5.84 10.64 20.55
N GLU A 78 -5.44 9.48 20.03
CA GLU A 78 -5.85 8.19 20.55
C GLU A 78 -4.92 7.68 21.66
N ILE A 79 -3.74 8.28 21.84
CA ILE A 79 -2.73 7.84 22.80
C ILE A 79 -3.27 7.89 24.24
N SER A 80 -3.97 8.98 24.60
CA SER A 80 -4.53 9.17 25.94
C SER A 80 -5.65 8.18 26.28
N ALA A 81 -6.30 7.57 25.28
CA ALA A 81 -7.35 6.58 25.47
C ALA A 81 -6.82 5.17 25.75
N PHE A 82 -5.53 4.90 25.46
CA PHE A 82 -4.98 3.54 25.44
C PHE A 82 -3.91 3.25 26.50
N LEU A 83 -3.70 4.14 27.47
CA LEU A 83 -2.75 3.96 28.59
C LEU A 83 -3.16 2.88 29.63
N GLY A 84 -4.11 1.98 29.31
CA GLY A 84 -4.63 0.94 30.21
C GLY A 84 -3.97 -0.45 30.07
N ASP A 85 -4.56 -1.45 30.73
CA ASP A 85 -4.08 -2.85 30.94
C ASP A 85 -3.71 -3.66 29.68
N ARG A 86 -3.91 -3.13 28.46
CA ARG A 86 -3.61 -3.82 27.19
C ARG A 86 -2.58 -3.10 26.33
N LEU A 87 -1.81 -2.18 26.91
CA LEU A 87 -0.86 -1.33 26.18
C LEU A 87 0.06 -2.12 25.23
N VAL A 88 0.65 -3.25 25.69
CA VAL A 88 1.54 -4.08 24.86
C VAL A 88 0.82 -4.62 23.62
N LEU A 89 -0.42 -5.10 23.76
CA LEU A 89 -1.21 -5.62 22.64
C LEU A 89 -1.60 -4.52 21.64
N VAL A 90 -1.93 -3.33 22.14
CA VAL A 90 -2.18 -2.14 21.30
C VAL A 90 -0.93 -1.75 20.52
N LEU A 91 0.24 -1.79 21.16
CA LEU A 91 1.52 -1.51 20.50
C LEU A 91 1.87 -2.55 19.45
N ILE A 92 1.60 -3.83 19.69
CA ILE A 92 1.76 -4.90 18.69
C ILE A 92 0.85 -4.64 17.48
N ASN A 93 -0.43 -4.33 17.70
CA ASN A 93 -1.35 -4.03 16.59
C ASN A 93 -0.91 -2.76 15.82
N THR A 94 -0.47 -1.73 16.56
CA THR A 94 0.08 -0.50 15.99
C THR A 94 1.31 -0.81 15.14
N PHE A 95 2.22 -1.66 15.60
CA PHE A 95 3.40 -2.07 14.84
C PHE A 95 3.01 -2.74 13.53
N PHE A 96 2.05 -3.68 13.53
CA PHE A 96 1.60 -4.30 12.28
C PHE A 96 0.99 -3.28 11.32
N ALA A 97 0.14 -2.37 11.80
CA ALA A 97 -0.42 -1.30 10.98
C ALA A 97 0.66 -0.38 10.37
N GLN A 98 1.75 -0.12 11.09
CA GLN A 98 2.91 0.65 10.59
C GLN A 98 3.77 -0.16 9.61
N PHE A 99 3.97 -1.44 9.91
CA PHE A 99 4.83 -2.32 9.15
C PHE A 99 4.24 -2.68 7.78
N GLU A 100 2.91 -2.81 7.70
CA GLU A 100 2.15 -2.92 6.46
C GLU A 100 2.55 -1.82 5.45
N LEU A 101 2.60 -0.57 5.91
CA LEU A 101 2.90 0.58 5.06
C LEU A 101 4.32 0.53 4.49
N VAL A 102 5.28 -0.11 5.17
CA VAL A 102 6.63 -0.32 4.62
C VAL A 102 6.56 -1.15 3.34
N PHE A 103 5.88 -2.29 3.37
CA PHE A 103 5.72 -3.15 2.18
C PHE A 103 4.93 -2.47 1.08
N PHE A 104 3.89 -1.71 1.46
CA PHE A 104 3.11 -0.95 0.50
C PHE A 104 3.94 0.11 -0.23
N LEU A 105 4.78 0.86 0.50
CA LEU A 105 5.71 1.84 -0.07
C LEU A 105 6.77 1.16 -0.94
N VAL A 106 7.35 0.03 -0.52
CA VAL A 106 8.30 -0.72 -1.37
C VAL A 106 7.58 -1.22 -2.63
N GLY A 107 6.33 -1.68 -2.54
CA GLY A 107 5.52 -2.06 -3.71
C GLY A 107 5.35 -0.90 -4.70
N PHE A 108 5.03 0.29 -4.20
CA PHE A 108 4.97 1.52 -5.00
C PHE A 108 6.30 1.88 -5.67
N TYR A 109 7.42 1.66 -5.00
CA TYR A 109 8.75 1.83 -5.61
C TYR A 109 8.92 0.90 -6.81
N PHE A 110 8.55 -0.37 -6.68
CA PHE A 110 8.60 -1.32 -7.80
C PHE A 110 7.63 -0.96 -8.92
N MET A 111 6.47 -0.34 -8.62
CA MET A 111 5.57 0.22 -9.64
C MET A 111 6.25 1.35 -10.43
N PHE A 112 6.97 2.24 -9.75
CA PHE A 112 7.75 3.30 -10.40
C PHE A 112 8.84 2.72 -11.31
N VAL A 113 9.63 1.76 -10.81
CA VAL A 113 10.66 1.07 -11.61
C VAL A 113 10.04 0.38 -12.82
N PHE A 114 8.90 -0.30 -12.64
CA PHE A 114 8.15 -0.93 -13.72
C PHE A 114 7.72 0.08 -14.78
N ALA A 115 7.19 1.23 -14.38
CA ALA A 115 6.78 2.27 -15.32
C ALA A 115 7.96 2.83 -16.12
N GLN A 116 9.12 3.04 -15.49
CA GLN A 116 10.34 3.45 -16.20
C GLN A 116 10.76 2.42 -17.24
N LEU A 117 10.69 1.13 -16.92
CA LEU A 117 10.99 0.05 -17.86
C LEU A 117 10.04 0.00 -19.06
N VAL A 118 8.76 0.38 -18.88
CA VAL A 118 7.77 0.36 -19.97
C VAL A 118 7.89 1.59 -20.88
N PHE A 119 8.21 2.77 -20.36
CA PHE A 119 8.29 4.00 -21.15
C PHE A 119 9.70 4.35 -21.65
N GLY A 120 10.75 3.77 -21.06
CA GLY A 120 12.15 4.05 -21.41
C GLY A 120 12.68 5.36 -20.83
N ASP A 121 13.99 5.41 -20.56
CA ASP A 121 14.69 6.53 -19.89
C ASP A 121 14.95 7.78 -20.77
N ALA A 122 14.37 7.86 -21.98
CA ALA A 122 14.82 8.77 -23.04
C ALA A 122 14.41 10.25 -22.88
N ASN A 123 13.62 10.61 -21.87
CA ASN A 123 13.24 12.01 -21.64
C ASN A 123 14.01 12.60 -20.45
N ALA A 124 14.93 13.53 -20.70
CA ALA A 124 15.69 14.24 -19.64
C ALA A 124 14.79 14.89 -18.54
N PRO A 125 13.59 15.44 -18.85
CA PRO A 125 12.64 15.88 -17.82
C PRO A 125 12.06 14.73 -16.96
N GLN A 126 11.91 13.53 -17.54
CA GLN A 126 11.50 12.33 -16.80
C GLN A 126 12.64 11.77 -15.94
N GLN A 127 13.91 11.98 -16.31
CA GLN A 127 15.05 11.58 -15.48
C GLN A 127 15.19 12.43 -14.21
N ILE A 128 15.05 13.76 -14.30
CA ILE A 128 15.11 14.65 -13.11
C ILE A 128 13.93 14.36 -12.18
N ARG A 129 12.71 14.25 -12.74
CA ARG A 129 11.52 13.87 -12.00
C ARG A 129 11.65 12.46 -11.40
N GLY A 130 12.24 11.52 -12.14
CA GLY A 130 12.47 10.16 -11.68
C GLY A 130 13.44 10.07 -10.50
N LYS A 131 14.50 10.88 -10.49
CA LYS A 131 15.40 11.00 -9.33
C LYS A 131 14.68 11.56 -8.10
N LEU A 132 13.91 12.63 -8.26
CA LEU A 132 13.13 13.21 -7.15
C LEU A 132 12.13 12.21 -6.58
N VAL A 133 11.36 11.55 -7.45
CA VAL A 133 10.38 10.53 -7.08
C VAL A 133 11.02 9.37 -6.33
N LYS A 134 12.19 8.89 -6.80
CA LYS A 134 12.98 7.85 -6.13
C LYS A 134 13.45 8.27 -4.74
N ILE A 135 13.99 9.49 -4.61
CA ILE A 135 14.45 10.01 -3.31
C ILE A 135 13.28 10.13 -2.34
N LEU A 136 12.14 10.66 -2.78
CA LEU A 136 10.96 10.82 -1.94
C LEU A 136 10.48 9.47 -1.37
N ILE A 137 10.39 8.42 -2.18
CA ILE A 137 9.94 7.12 -1.70
C ILE A 137 10.98 6.41 -0.81
N GLU A 138 12.26 6.58 -1.09
CA GLU A 138 13.33 6.09 -0.20
C GLU A 138 13.25 6.76 1.18
N ILE A 139 13.06 8.09 1.22
CA ILE A 139 12.83 8.82 2.48
C ILE A 139 11.55 8.33 3.17
N ALA A 140 10.47 8.08 2.42
CA ALA A 140 9.22 7.53 2.97
C ALA A 140 9.46 6.20 3.68
N ILE A 141 10.17 5.28 3.01
CA ILE A 141 10.48 3.94 3.53
C ILE A 141 11.34 4.07 4.80
N VAL A 142 12.35 4.94 4.80
CA VAL A 142 13.22 5.16 5.96
C VAL A 142 12.42 5.70 7.15
N LEU A 143 11.60 6.73 6.94
CA LEU A 143 10.79 7.31 8.00
C LEU A 143 9.74 6.32 8.53
N GLN A 144 9.10 5.54 7.65
CA GLN A 144 8.13 4.52 8.06
C GLN A 144 8.79 3.37 8.81
N SER A 145 10.00 2.98 8.41
CA SER A 145 10.80 1.97 9.13
C SER A 145 11.21 2.50 10.50
N LEU A 146 11.62 3.77 10.60
CA LEU A 146 11.93 4.41 11.87
C LEU A 146 10.71 4.45 12.79
N ALA A 147 9.54 4.84 12.29
CA ALA A 147 8.29 4.81 13.06
C ALA A 147 7.98 3.40 13.58
N SER A 148 8.11 2.39 12.72
CA SER A 148 7.91 0.98 13.10
C SER A 148 8.90 0.52 14.16
N ILE A 149 10.18 0.91 14.06
CA ILE A 149 11.22 0.62 15.06
C ILE A 149 10.92 1.32 16.39
N LEU A 150 10.46 2.57 16.37
CA LEU A 150 10.08 3.31 17.58
C LEU A 150 8.90 2.65 18.30
N VAL A 151 7.90 2.17 17.55
CA VAL A 151 6.78 1.39 18.12
C VAL A 151 7.25 0.03 18.63
N GLY A 152 8.16 -0.65 17.92
CA GLY A 152 8.82 -1.87 18.39
C GLY A 152 9.56 -1.66 19.71
N TYR A 153 10.29 -0.55 19.81
CA TYR A 153 11.04 -0.18 21.01
C TYR A 153 10.13 0.21 22.17
N SER A 154 9.00 0.88 21.92
CA SER A 154 8.04 1.21 22.97
C SER A 154 7.42 -0.03 23.62
N MET A 155 7.31 -1.17 22.92
CA MET A 155 6.90 -2.45 23.53
C MET A 155 7.91 -2.92 24.58
N ILE A 156 9.21 -2.82 24.29
CA ILE A 156 10.28 -3.21 25.21
C ILE A 156 10.22 -2.32 26.46
N LEU A 157 10.04 -1.02 26.27
CA LEU A 157 9.86 -0.07 27.36
C LEU A 157 8.59 -0.34 28.19
N ALA A 158 7.51 -0.80 27.55
CA ALA A 158 6.25 -1.13 28.22
C ALA A 158 6.44 -2.31 29.17
N ILE A 159 7.10 -3.36 28.68
CA ILE A 159 7.40 -4.57 29.47
C ILE A 159 8.35 -4.22 30.62
N ALA A 160 9.28 -3.30 30.41
CA ALA A 160 10.21 -2.83 31.43
C ALA A 160 9.61 -1.81 32.42
N GLY A 161 8.37 -1.34 32.21
CA GLY A 161 7.73 -0.34 33.07
C GLY A 161 8.38 1.05 33.01
N SER A 162 9.01 1.42 31.89
CA SER A 162 9.72 2.69 31.76
C SER A 162 8.76 3.88 31.58
N PRO A 163 8.93 4.98 32.34
CA PRO A 163 8.05 6.15 32.23
C PRO A 163 8.24 6.96 30.93
N ILE A 164 9.32 6.70 30.18
CA ILE A 164 9.61 7.41 28.91
C ILE A 164 8.77 6.86 27.75
N ILE A 165 8.04 5.77 27.97
CA ILE A 165 7.26 5.10 26.93
C ILE A 165 6.29 6.02 26.18
N GLU A 166 5.57 6.90 26.89
CA GLU A 166 4.58 7.78 26.30
C GLU A 166 5.21 8.75 25.29
N VAL A 167 6.41 9.25 25.57
CA VAL A 167 7.17 10.13 24.69
C VAL A 167 7.57 9.41 23.41
N ILE A 168 8.00 8.15 23.50
CA ILE A 168 8.40 7.35 22.34
C ILE A 168 7.18 6.96 21.48
N ILE A 169 6.05 6.61 22.11
CA ILE A 169 4.79 6.34 21.41
C ILE A 169 4.34 7.58 20.65
N LEU A 170 4.39 8.76 21.29
CA LEU A 170 4.01 10.02 20.68
C LEU A 170 4.88 10.35 19.46
N LEU A 171 6.20 10.15 19.57
CA LEU A 171 7.14 10.35 18.47
C LEU A 171 6.82 9.40 17.30
N GLY A 172 6.60 8.11 17.57
CA GLY A 172 6.23 7.13 16.55
C GLY A 172 4.90 7.46 15.85
N ALA A 173 3.87 7.81 16.62
CA ALA A 173 2.54 8.14 16.10
C ALA A 173 2.53 9.46 15.31
N THR A 174 3.39 10.43 15.62
CA THR A 174 3.47 11.71 14.92
C THR A 174 4.15 11.60 13.55
N ILE A 175 5.07 10.64 13.39
CA ILE A 175 5.75 10.41 12.10
C ILE A 175 4.79 9.84 11.05
N LEU A 176 3.80 9.05 11.47
CA LEU A 176 2.88 8.35 10.57
C LEU A 176 2.09 9.31 9.62
N PRO A 177 1.39 10.35 10.12
CA PRO A 177 0.71 11.31 9.23
C PRO A 177 1.67 12.02 8.27
N ILE A 178 2.92 12.28 8.68
CA ILE A 178 3.92 12.94 7.84
C ILE A 178 4.30 12.04 6.66
N VAL A 179 4.58 10.76 6.91
CA VAL A 179 4.90 9.81 5.84
C VAL A 179 3.74 9.69 4.85
N VAL A 180 2.52 9.56 5.35
CA VAL A 180 1.32 9.37 4.52
C VAL A 180 0.97 10.65 3.74
N LEU A 181 0.88 11.80 4.39
CA LEU A 181 0.40 13.04 3.77
C LEU A 181 1.47 13.78 2.99
N VAL A 182 2.70 13.83 3.49
CA VAL A 182 3.77 14.67 2.93
C VAL A 182 4.60 13.91 1.91
N ILE A 183 4.65 12.58 1.97
CA ILE A 183 5.54 11.79 1.12
C ILE A 183 4.77 10.85 0.21
N GLN A 184 3.90 10.01 0.75
CA GLN A 184 3.16 9.03 -0.04
C GLN A 184 2.19 9.71 -1.02
N MET A 185 1.40 10.71 -0.59
CA MET A 185 0.48 11.41 -1.50
C MET A 185 1.22 12.13 -2.64
N PRO A 186 2.23 12.99 -2.40
CA PRO A 186 2.95 13.64 -3.49
C PRO A 186 3.67 12.64 -4.39
N PHE A 187 4.25 11.57 -3.84
CA PHE A 187 4.86 10.51 -4.63
C PHE A 187 3.86 9.87 -5.59
N VAL A 188 2.68 9.46 -5.11
CA VAL A 188 1.65 8.81 -5.93
C VAL A 188 1.21 9.76 -7.04
N LEU A 189 0.96 11.03 -6.74
CA LEU A 189 0.54 12.02 -7.73
C LEU A 189 1.65 12.30 -8.76
N LEU A 190 2.89 12.51 -8.30
CA LEU A 190 4.04 12.79 -9.17
C LEU A 190 4.40 11.60 -10.06
N THR A 191 4.02 10.38 -9.68
CA THR A 191 4.33 9.18 -10.46
C THR A 191 3.16 8.76 -11.34
N MET A 192 1.96 8.65 -10.78
CA MET A 192 0.83 8.03 -11.47
C MET A 192 0.13 8.97 -12.46
N ILE A 193 0.12 10.29 -12.24
CA ILE A 193 -0.46 11.24 -13.22
C ILE A 193 0.28 11.15 -14.58
N PRO A 194 1.63 11.22 -14.63
CA PRO A 194 2.35 11.04 -15.88
C PRO A 194 2.15 9.66 -16.51
N ILE A 195 2.20 8.60 -15.71
CA ILE A 195 1.99 7.24 -16.20
C ILE A 195 0.62 7.15 -16.86
N PHE A 196 -0.42 7.71 -16.25
CA PHE A 196 -1.76 7.73 -16.81
C PHE A 196 -1.81 8.50 -18.14
N ILE A 197 -1.24 9.71 -18.19
CA ILE A 197 -1.23 10.56 -19.39
C ILE A 197 -0.45 9.89 -20.53
N GLU A 198 0.77 9.44 -20.25
CA GLU A 198 1.65 8.83 -21.26
C GLU A 198 1.13 7.47 -21.71
N SER A 199 0.52 6.67 -20.82
CA SER A 199 -0.16 5.43 -21.21
C SER A 199 -1.28 5.69 -22.19
N ASN A 200 -2.13 6.68 -21.93
CA ASN A 200 -3.23 7.04 -22.82
C ASN A 200 -2.70 7.57 -24.16
N ARG A 201 -1.71 8.46 -24.13
CA ARG A 201 -1.06 8.97 -25.36
C ARG A 201 -0.46 7.83 -26.19
N ALA A 202 0.29 6.92 -25.59
CA ALA A 202 0.88 5.77 -26.25
C ALA A 202 -0.19 4.85 -26.86
N ARG A 203 -1.27 4.58 -26.12
CA ARG A 203 -2.42 3.79 -26.61
C ARG A 203 -3.06 4.36 -27.88
N HIS A 204 -3.10 5.69 -28.01
CA HIS A 204 -3.67 6.36 -29.19
C HIS A 204 -2.72 6.46 -30.38
N ARG A 205 -1.41 6.33 -30.17
CA ARG A 205 -0.39 6.34 -31.24
C ARG A 205 -0.18 4.98 -31.89
N ILE A 206 -0.59 3.90 -31.21
CA ILE A 206 -0.38 2.54 -31.66
C ILE A 206 -1.60 2.04 -32.44
N SER A 207 -1.37 1.23 -33.48
CA SER A 207 -2.41 0.62 -34.30
C SER A 207 -3.42 -0.17 -33.45
N ARG A 208 -4.68 -0.20 -33.89
CA ARG A 208 -5.77 -0.89 -33.19
C ARG A 208 -5.48 -2.36 -32.93
N ASP A 209 -4.75 -3.01 -33.84
CA ASP A 209 -4.49 -4.46 -33.83
C ASP A 209 -3.20 -4.83 -33.08
N ASP A 210 -2.43 -3.86 -32.62
CA ASP A 210 -1.19 -4.11 -31.91
C ASP A 210 -1.47 -4.64 -30.47
N PRO A 211 -0.89 -5.79 -30.09
CA PRO A 211 -1.05 -6.36 -28.75
C PRO A 211 -0.56 -5.45 -27.62
N HIS A 212 0.41 -4.56 -27.87
CA HIS A 212 0.91 -3.60 -26.88
C HIS A 212 -0.10 -2.50 -26.54
N ARG A 213 -1.04 -2.20 -27.44
CA ARG A 213 -2.07 -1.17 -27.20
C ARG A 213 -2.89 -1.43 -25.93
N SER A 214 -3.19 -2.69 -25.66
CA SER A 214 -3.90 -3.05 -24.43
C SER A 214 -3.00 -3.04 -23.20
N ASN A 215 -1.69 -3.27 -23.34
CA ASN A 215 -0.77 -3.18 -22.22
C ASN A 215 -0.75 -1.73 -21.71
N PHE A 216 -0.74 -0.75 -22.62
CA PHE A 216 -0.89 0.66 -22.28
C PHE A 216 -2.27 0.99 -21.69
N LEU A 217 -3.36 0.38 -22.16
CA LEU A 217 -4.67 0.51 -21.50
C LEU A 217 -4.62 0.03 -20.04
N TYR A 218 -4.10 -1.17 -19.80
CA TYR A 218 -4.04 -1.73 -18.45
C TYR A 218 -3.05 -0.98 -17.56
N LEU A 219 -1.98 -0.41 -18.12
CA LEU A 219 -1.09 0.49 -17.40
C LEU A 219 -1.80 1.80 -16.99
N ALA A 220 -2.61 2.38 -17.87
CA ALA A 220 -3.45 3.54 -17.53
C ALA A 220 -4.46 3.19 -16.43
N ILE A 221 -5.09 2.00 -16.50
CA ILE A 221 -6.01 1.53 -15.47
C ILE A 221 -5.29 1.36 -14.13
N MET A 222 -4.10 0.74 -14.09
CA MET A 222 -3.30 0.62 -12.87
C MET A 222 -2.99 2.00 -12.27
N ALA A 223 -2.50 2.94 -13.10
CA ALA A 223 -2.20 4.29 -12.64
C ALA A 223 -3.44 5.01 -12.09
N PHE A 224 -4.58 4.87 -12.76
CA PHE A 224 -5.85 5.43 -12.30
C PHE A 224 -6.30 4.84 -10.95
N ILE A 225 -6.26 3.52 -10.80
CA ILE A 225 -6.60 2.85 -9.53
C ILE A 225 -5.68 3.36 -8.40
N LEU A 226 -4.38 3.44 -8.65
CA LEU A 226 -3.41 3.93 -7.66
C LEU A 226 -3.61 5.42 -7.33
N LEU A 227 -4.11 6.25 -8.26
CA LEU A 227 -4.50 7.64 -7.98
C LEU A 227 -5.71 7.74 -7.04
N LEU A 228 -6.50 6.68 -6.88
CA LEU A 228 -7.60 6.66 -5.89
C LEU A 228 -7.07 6.51 -4.46
N THR A 229 -5.88 5.91 -4.25
CA THR A 229 -5.26 5.76 -2.92
C THR A 229 -5.20 7.06 -2.12
N PRO A 230 -4.61 8.17 -2.64
CA PRO A 230 -4.58 9.43 -1.89
C PRO A 230 -5.98 9.97 -1.63
N ILE A 231 -6.92 9.83 -2.57
CA ILE A 231 -8.31 10.29 -2.40
C ILE A 231 -8.99 9.55 -1.23
N PHE A 232 -8.89 8.22 -1.23
CA PHE A 232 -9.46 7.40 -0.16
C PHE A 232 -8.77 7.61 1.18
N THR A 233 -7.46 7.89 1.17
CA THR A 233 -6.71 8.22 2.38
C THR A 233 -7.14 9.56 2.97
N VAL A 234 -7.30 10.61 2.15
CA VAL A 234 -7.84 11.90 2.60
C VAL A 234 -9.25 11.72 3.15
N LEU A 235 -10.08 10.95 2.47
CA LEU A 235 -11.45 10.66 2.89
C LEU A 235 -11.49 9.93 4.23
N LEU A 236 -10.62 8.93 4.42
CA LEU A 236 -10.45 8.22 5.67
C LEU A 236 -10.10 9.18 6.82
N ILE A 237 -9.11 10.05 6.61
CA ILE A 237 -8.69 11.04 7.60
C ILE A 237 -9.83 12.01 7.93
N ALA A 238 -10.51 12.55 6.91
CA ALA A 238 -11.63 13.48 7.10
C ALA A 238 -12.77 12.86 7.92
N ILE A 239 -13.11 11.60 7.65
CA ILE A 239 -14.14 10.84 8.37
C ILE A 239 -13.70 10.54 9.81
N SER A 240 -12.44 10.19 10.03
CA SER A 240 -11.89 9.99 11.37
C SER A 240 -11.92 11.29 12.19
N LEU A 241 -11.60 12.44 11.58
CA LEU A 241 -11.69 13.75 12.24
C LEU A 241 -13.13 14.17 12.56
N SER A 242 -14.13 13.66 11.84
CA SER A 242 -15.54 13.88 12.18
C SER A 242 -16.07 12.93 13.26
N GLY A 243 -15.20 12.14 13.89
CA GLY A 243 -15.55 11.26 15.01
C GLY A 243 -16.21 9.93 14.61
N VAL A 244 -16.22 9.59 13.31
CA VAL A 244 -16.74 8.29 12.86
C VAL A 244 -15.68 7.22 13.13
N PRO A 245 -16.02 6.15 13.87
CA PRO A 245 -15.06 5.12 14.24
C PRO A 245 -14.56 4.33 13.02
N TYR A 246 -13.35 3.78 13.16
CA TYR A 246 -12.79 2.81 12.23
C TYR A 246 -13.29 1.39 12.58
N PRO A 247 -13.59 0.51 11.60
CA PRO A 247 -13.52 0.73 10.16
C PRO A 247 -14.75 1.44 9.59
N ASN A 248 -14.53 2.33 8.62
CA ASN A 248 -15.57 3.07 7.91
C ASN A 248 -15.51 2.81 6.39
N PHE A 249 -16.48 3.32 5.63
CA PHE A 249 -16.58 3.07 4.18
C PHE A 249 -15.27 3.42 3.42
N ALA A 250 -14.54 4.47 3.83
CA ALA A 250 -13.28 4.84 3.19
C ALA A 250 -12.17 3.81 3.44
N ALA A 251 -12.16 3.16 4.62
CA ALA A 251 -11.27 2.04 4.90
C ALA A 251 -11.54 0.86 3.95
N TYR A 252 -12.80 0.54 3.68
CA TYR A 252 -13.12 -0.51 2.70
C TYR A 252 -12.65 -0.15 1.30
N LEU A 253 -12.77 1.10 0.89
CA LEU A 253 -12.30 1.57 -0.42
C LEU A 253 -10.78 1.49 -0.57
N THR A 254 -10.00 1.78 0.49
CA THR A 254 -8.53 1.66 0.43
C THR A 254 -8.09 0.22 0.16
N TRP A 255 -8.78 -0.77 0.74
CA TRP A 255 -8.43 -2.19 0.58
C TRP A 255 -8.71 -2.77 -0.81
N VAL A 256 -9.54 -2.11 -1.63
CA VAL A 256 -9.86 -2.54 -3.00
C VAL A 256 -8.75 -2.15 -3.99
N VAL A 257 -7.89 -1.18 -3.66
CA VAL A 257 -6.90 -0.62 -4.59
C VAL A 257 -5.84 -1.63 -5.01
N GLU A 258 -5.25 -2.34 -4.06
CA GLU A 258 -4.20 -3.35 -4.30
C GLU A 258 -4.66 -4.51 -5.19
N PRO A 259 -5.76 -5.22 -4.89
CA PRO A 259 -6.20 -6.35 -5.71
C PRO A 259 -6.56 -5.92 -7.13
N LEU A 260 -7.18 -4.74 -7.32
CA LEU A 260 -7.45 -4.22 -8.66
C LEU A 260 -6.18 -3.86 -9.43
N THR A 261 -5.16 -3.31 -8.74
CA THR A 261 -3.86 -3.01 -9.34
C THR A 261 -3.15 -4.29 -9.80
N ILE A 262 -3.14 -5.32 -8.95
CA ILE A 262 -2.59 -6.64 -9.29
C ILE A 262 -3.34 -7.22 -10.49
N TYR A 263 -4.67 -7.23 -10.47
CA TYR A 263 -5.46 -7.76 -11.56
C TYR A 263 -5.21 -7.04 -12.89
N ALA A 264 -5.15 -5.70 -12.87
CA ALA A 264 -4.88 -4.91 -14.07
C ALA A 264 -3.49 -5.20 -14.64
N GLY A 265 -2.45 -5.31 -13.79
CA GLY A 265 -1.12 -5.70 -14.26
C GLY A 265 -1.09 -7.11 -14.86
N TYR A 266 -1.87 -8.06 -14.32
CA TYR A 266 -1.92 -9.42 -14.82
C TYR A 266 -2.51 -9.44 -16.23
N ARG A 267 -3.62 -8.73 -16.42
CA ARG A 267 -4.29 -8.59 -17.72
C ARG A 267 -3.45 -7.85 -18.75
N GLY A 268 -2.66 -6.86 -18.31
CA GLY A 268 -1.78 -6.10 -19.18
C GLY A 268 -0.57 -6.90 -19.65
N PHE A 269 0.11 -7.61 -18.73
CA PHE A 269 1.49 -8.05 -18.98
C PHE A 269 1.70 -9.57 -18.92
N PHE A 270 0.75 -10.33 -18.37
CA PHE A 270 0.88 -11.79 -18.21
C PHE A 270 -0.18 -12.60 -18.96
N SER A 271 -1.42 -12.11 -19.09
CA SER A 271 -2.53 -12.92 -19.61
C SER A 271 -2.48 -13.15 -21.13
N ARG A 272 -1.71 -12.34 -21.86
CA ARG A 272 -1.61 -12.44 -23.33
C ARG A 272 -0.52 -13.46 -23.70
N LYS A 273 -0.72 -14.28 -24.72
CA LYS A 273 0.36 -15.07 -25.34
C LYS A 273 1.37 -14.14 -26.02
N SER A 274 2.62 -14.56 -26.19
CA SER A 274 3.59 -13.77 -26.97
C SER A 274 3.13 -13.83 -28.42
N PRO A 275 3.10 -12.73 -29.19
CA PRO A 275 3.03 -12.84 -30.63
C PRO A 275 4.32 -13.52 -31.07
N GLY A 276 4.23 -14.79 -31.49
CA GLY A 276 5.39 -15.58 -31.93
C GLY A 276 5.92 -16.56 -30.90
N THR A 277 5.23 -17.70 -30.77
CA THR A 277 5.83 -19.03 -30.93
C THR A 277 4.95 -19.78 -31.91
#